data_AF-A0A6N8V2Q0-F1
#
_entry.id   AF-A0A6N8V2Q0-F1
#
_cell.length_a   1.000
_cell.length_b   1.000
_cell.length_c   1.000
_cell.angle_alpha   90.00
_cell.angle_beta   90.00
_cell.angle_gamma   90.00
#
_symmetry.space_group_name_H-M   'P 1'
#
loop_
_entity.id
_entity.type
_entity.pdbx_description
1 polymer ?
#
loop_
_entity_poly.entity_id
_entity_poly.type
_entity_poly.pdbx_seq_one_letter_code
_entity_poly.pdbx_strand_id
1 'polypeptide(L)'
;MPIRATAASGPVDELSMGRNMGPCARFSLVWTDHGIRFGRHESAMDATTRQPVEDSASRMLPAGYGGLRTLQAEFRRYQDAAFPERPPRFFALELAGETGELANLEKKVWKGRTVERADFEDEAADVCIALLNYANSRGIDLAGAVDEKMSRIDTRRLAEPESAGEPEDI
;
A
#
# COMPACT_ATOMS: atom_id res chain seq x y z
N MET A 1 -11.17 50.86 12.06
CA MET A 1 -10.51 50.83 10.74
C MET A 1 -9.89 49.46 10.53
N PRO A 2 -10.32 48.66 9.54
CA PRO A 2 -9.70 47.36 9.25
C PRO A 2 -8.47 47.53 8.35
N ILE A 3 -7.37 46.87 8.72
CA ILE A 3 -6.14 46.77 7.93
C ILE A 3 -6.31 45.63 6.92
N ARG A 4 -6.23 45.96 5.63
CA ARG A 4 -6.18 45.02 4.50
C ARG A 4 -4.81 44.32 4.50
N ALA A 5 -4.80 43.00 4.43
CA ALA A 5 -3.64 42.21 4.01
C ALA A 5 -3.84 41.80 2.54
N THR A 6 -2.97 42.31 1.68
CA THR A 6 -2.89 42.01 0.24
C THR A 6 -2.13 40.71 0.03
N ALA A 7 -2.72 39.78 -0.72
CA ALA A 7 -2.06 38.59 -1.23
C ALA A 7 -1.11 38.98 -2.37
N ALA A 8 0.15 38.52 -2.30
CA ALA A 8 1.12 38.61 -3.38
C ALA A 8 1.37 37.21 -3.93
N SER A 9 0.85 36.97 -5.13
CA SER A 9 1.15 35.84 -6.00
C SER A 9 2.52 36.06 -6.66
N GLY A 10 3.49 35.18 -6.36
CA GLY A 10 4.77 35.10 -7.07
C GLY A 10 4.78 33.95 -8.10
N PRO A 11 5.52 34.07 -9.21
CA PRO A 11 5.51 33.11 -10.30
C PRO A 11 6.32 31.84 -9.98
N VAL A 12 5.87 30.72 -10.53
CA VAL A 12 6.59 29.42 -10.52
C VAL A 12 7.53 29.39 -11.72
N ASP A 13 8.83 29.24 -11.46
CA ASP A 13 9.86 29.10 -12.49
C ASP A 13 9.75 27.74 -13.18
N GLU A 14 9.53 27.80 -14.50
CA GLU A 14 9.50 26.67 -15.43
C GLU A 14 10.95 26.36 -15.88
N LEU A 15 11.61 25.41 -15.21
CA LEU A 15 12.91 24.89 -15.65
C LEU A 15 12.72 23.86 -16.77
N SER A 16 12.84 24.34 -18.02
CA SER A 16 12.98 23.47 -19.19
C SER A 16 14.41 22.90 -19.25
N MET A 17 14.54 21.58 -19.25
CA MET A 17 15.72 20.89 -19.77
C MET A 17 15.26 19.87 -20.80
N GLY A 18 15.39 20.23 -22.07
CA GLY A 18 15.24 19.31 -23.19
C GLY A 18 16.44 18.38 -23.28
N ARG A 19 16.18 17.07 -23.36
CA ARG A 19 17.05 16.11 -24.05
C ARG A 19 16.19 15.12 -24.83
N ASN A 20 16.64 14.83 -26.05
CA ASN A 20 16.05 13.94 -27.05
C ASN A 20 15.54 12.62 -26.44
N MET A 21 14.27 12.31 -26.68
CA MET A 21 13.66 11.01 -26.38
C MET A 21 13.54 10.18 -27.65
N GLY A 22 14.16 8.99 -27.66
CA GLY A 22 13.75 7.88 -28.52
C GLY A 22 12.36 7.35 -28.12
N PRO A 23 11.75 6.46 -28.92
CA PRO A 23 10.35 6.11 -28.75
C PRO A 23 10.21 5.10 -27.60
N CYS A 24 9.86 5.57 -26.42
CA CYS A 24 9.33 4.75 -25.34
C CYS A 24 8.15 5.48 -24.70
N ALA A 25 7.11 4.72 -24.38
CA ALA A 25 5.80 5.19 -23.94
C ALA A 25 5.92 6.29 -22.87
N ARG A 26 5.35 7.46 -23.18
CA ARG A 26 5.35 8.64 -22.32
C ARG A 26 4.14 8.55 -21.39
N PHE A 27 4.34 8.25 -20.11
CA PHE A 27 3.31 8.52 -19.11
C PHE A 27 3.39 9.99 -18.73
N SER A 28 2.33 10.76 -18.99
CA SER A 28 2.19 12.11 -18.46
C SER A 28 1.30 12.08 -17.20
N LEU A 29 1.87 12.50 -16.07
CA LEU A 29 1.08 12.91 -14.92
C LEU A 29 0.52 14.30 -15.19
N VAL A 30 -0.80 14.43 -15.22
CA VAL A 30 -1.48 15.74 -15.27
C VAL A 30 -2.19 15.93 -13.93
N TRP A 31 -1.74 16.89 -13.15
CA TRP A 31 -2.46 17.37 -11.97
C TRP A 31 -3.64 18.23 -12.41
N THR A 32 -4.83 17.96 -11.87
CA THR A 32 -5.99 18.84 -12.03
C THR A 32 -6.67 19.02 -10.68
N ASP A 33 -7.40 20.13 -10.50
CA ASP A 33 -8.07 20.50 -9.24
C ASP A 33 -9.16 19.50 -8.76
N HIS A 34 -9.42 18.42 -9.50
CA HIS A 34 -10.47 17.43 -9.20
C HIS A 34 -9.94 15.99 -9.01
N GLY A 35 -8.63 15.83 -8.75
CA GLY A 35 -8.00 14.53 -8.49
C GLY A 35 -7.29 13.90 -9.70
N ILE A 36 -6.72 12.71 -9.48
CA ILE A 36 -5.84 12.00 -10.42
C ILE A 36 -6.68 11.21 -11.45
N ARG A 37 -6.46 11.45 -12.76
CA ARG A 37 -6.97 10.58 -13.83
C ARG A 37 -5.82 9.91 -14.56
N PHE A 38 -5.93 8.59 -14.75
CA PHE A 38 -5.02 7.78 -15.55
C PHE A 38 -5.61 7.59 -16.95
N GLY A 39 -4.90 8.04 -17.98
CA GLY A 39 -5.23 7.74 -19.38
C GLY A 39 -4.39 6.56 -19.87
N ARG A 40 -5.05 5.50 -20.36
CA ARG A 40 -4.38 4.36 -21.03
C ARG A 40 -4.53 4.53 -22.54
N HIS A 41 -3.42 4.51 -23.27
CA HIS A 41 -3.42 4.28 -24.71
C HIS A 41 -3.25 2.78 -24.95
N GLU A 42 -4.27 2.14 -25.52
CA GLU A 42 -4.20 0.74 -25.95
C GLU A 42 -3.65 0.69 -27.38
N SER A 43 -2.46 0.10 -27.54
CA SER A 43 -2.00 -0.43 -28.82
C SER A 43 -2.10 -1.94 -28.77
N ALA A 44 -2.87 -2.50 -29.70
CA ALA A 44 -3.02 -3.94 -29.88
C ALA A 44 -1.69 -4.56 -30.33
N MET A 45 -1.19 -5.56 -29.58
CA MET A 45 -0.10 -6.41 -30.04
C MET A 45 -0.43 -7.90 -29.89
N ASP A 46 -0.32 -8.53 -31.06
CA ASP A 46 0.14 -9.88 -31.40
C ASP A 46 0.02 -11.01 -30.37
N ALA A 47 -0.85 -11.96 -30.68
CA ALA A 47 -1.09 -13.19 -29.93
C ALA A 47 0.01 -14.22 -30.22
N THR A 48 1.22 -13.97 -29.74
CA THR A 48 2.22 -15.03 -29.62
C THR A 48 1.89 -15.87 -28.38
N THR A 49 1.57 -17.14 -28.59
CA THR A 49 1.33 -18.14 -27.53
C THR A 49 2.54 -18.23 -26.61
N ARG A 50 2.49 -17.49 -25.49
CA ARG A 50 3.47 -17.54 -24.41
C ARG A 50 3.34 -18.91 -23.74
N GLN A 51 4.39 -19.73 -23.81
CA GLN A 51 4.44 -20.97 -23.05
C GLN A 51 4.31 -20.64 -21.54
N PRO A 52 3.57 -21.45 -20.74
CA PRO A 52 3.46 -21.21 -19.32
C PRO A 52 4.85 -21.33 -18.70
N VAL A 53 5.36 -20.20 -18.21
CA VAL A 53 6.59 -20.18 -17.43
C VAL A 53 6.29 -20.92 -16.14
N GLU A 54 6.86 -22.10 -15.93
CA GLU A 54 6.83 -22.75 -14.62
C GLU A 54 7.58 -21.85 -13.65
N ASP A 55 6.84 -21.10 -12.83
CA ASP A 55 7.42 -20.18 -11.88
C ASP A 55 7.49 -20.80 -10.48
N SER A 56 8.72 -21.06 -10.04
CA SER A 56 9.02 -21.55 -8.70
C SER A 56 8.54 -20.63 -7.58
N ALA A 57 8.46 -19.31 -7.82
CA ALA A 57 8.03 -18.36 -6.81
C ALA A 57 6.52 -18.38 -6.59
N SER A 58 5.71 -18.72 -7.59
CA SER A 58 4.26 -18.92 -7.40
C SER A 58 3.98 -20.11 -6.47
N ARG A 59 4.87 -21.11 -6.44
CA ARG A 59 4.79 -22.25 -5.49
C ARG A 59 5.09 -21.83 -4.04
N MET A 60 5.63 -20.64 -3.82
CA MET A 60 5.92 -20.10 -2.48
C MET A 60 4.75 -19.31 -1.89
N LEU A 61 3.67 -19.10 -2.63
CA LEU A 61 2.47 -18.47 -2.07
C LEU A 61 1.93 -19.30 -0.89
N PRO A 62 1.34 -18.65 0.13
CA PRO A 62 0.70 -19.37 1.22
C PRO A 62 -0.36 -20.34 0.69
N ALA A 63 -0.32 -21.60 1.14
CA ALA A 63 -1.29 -22.63 0.75
C ALA A 63 -2.72 -22.37 1.27
N GLY A 64 -2.87 -21.42 2.20
CA GLY A 64 -4.17 -20.99 2.70
C GLY A 64 -4.06 -20.01 3.87
N TYR A 65 -5.20 -19.38 4.19
CA TYR A 65 -5.31 -18.31 5.19
C TYR A 65 -6.24 -18.69 6.35
N GLY A 66 -6.41 -19.99 6.61
CA GLY A 66 -7.33 -20.50 7.63
C GLY A 66 -7.03 -19.99 9.04
N GLY A 67 -5.74 -19.89 9.40
CA GLY A 67 -5.32 -19.34 10.70
C GLY A 67 -5.75 -17.88 10.89
N LEU A 68 -5.59 -17.04 9.85
CA LEU A 68 -6.03 -15.65 9.89
C LEU A 68 -7.54 -15.53 10.05
N ARG A 69 -8.31 -16.38 9.37
CA ARG A 69 -9.77 -16.44 9.48
C ARG A 69 -10.21 -16.78 10.91
N THR A 70 -9.58 -17.79 11.52
CA THR A 70 -9.84 -18.17 12.92
C THR A 70 -9.51 -17.03 13.87
N LEU A 71 -8.31 -16.45 13.75
CA LEU A 71 -7.85 -15.36 14.58
C LEU A 71 -8.79 -14.14 14.49
N GLN A 72 -9.18 -13.76 13.27
CA GLN A 72 -10.13 -12.66 13.05
C GLN A 72 -11.47 -12.89 13.77
N ALA A 73 -12.00 -14.12 13.74
CA ALA A 73 -13.24 -14.48 14.42
C ALA A 73 -13.09 -14.48 15.95
N GLU A 74 -11.94 -14.91 16.47
CA GLU A 74 -11.63 -14.86 17.90
C GLU A 74 -11.56 -13.42 18.42
N PHE A 75 -10.87 -12.53 17.69
CA PHE A 75 -10.83 -11.10 18.01
C PHE A 75 -12.20 -10.47 17.99
N ARG A 76 -13.05 -10.81 17.00
CA ARG A 76 -14.43 -10.31 16.97
C ARG A 76 -15.18 -10.70 18.24
N ARG A 77 -15.12 -11.98 18.63
CA ARG A 77 -15.79 -12.48 19.85
C ARG A 77 -15.30 -11.77 21.11
N TYR A 78 -13.99 -11.58 21.22
CA TYR A 78 -13.39 -10.86 22.33
C TYR A 78 -13.86 -9.40 22.37
N GLN A 79 -13.81 -8.70 21.23
CA GLN A 79 -14.22 -7.30 21.13
C GLN A 79 -15.69 -7.10 21.51
N ASP A 80 -16.57 -7.95 20.97
CA ASP A 80 -18.01 -7.92 21.24
C ASP A 80 -18.35 -8.20 22.73
N ALA A 81 -17.50 -8.98 23.42
CA ALA A 81 -17.70 -9.34 24.82
C ALA A 81 -17.08 -8.32 25.79
N ALA A 82 -15.93 -7.73 25.44
CA ALA A 82 -15.14 -6.90 26.34
C ALA A 82 -15.47 -5.39 26.22
N PHE A 83 -16.01 -4.94 25.08
CA PHE A 83 -16.17 -3.52 24.78
C PHE A 83 -17.54 -3.19 24.19
N PRO A 84 -18.04 -1.95 24.38
CA PRO A 84 -19.22 -1.49 23.67
C PRO A 84 -18.95 -1.38 22.17
N GLU A 85 -19.99 -1.52 21.36
CA GLU A 85 -19.90 -1.37 19.91
C GLU A 85 -19.33 0.00 19.52
N ARG A 86 -18.38 0.00 18.57
CA ARG A 86 -17.76 1.20 18.01
C ARG A 86 -17.96 1.25 16.49
N PRO A 87 -18.16 2.45 15.91
CA PRO A 87 -18.33 2.57 14.47
C PRO A 87 -16.99 2.36 13.74
N PRO A 88 -16.98 1.92 12.47
CA PRO A 88 -15.75 1.65 11.73
C PRO A 88 -14.75 2.81 11.65
N ARG A 89 -15.23 4.06 11.69
CA ARG A 89 -14.38 5.27 11.71
C ARG A 89 -13.49 5.35 12.95
N PHE A 90 -13.91 4.75 14.07
CA PHE A 90 -13.12 4.69 15.30
C PHE A 90 -11.89 3.79 15.07
N PHE A 91 -12.13 2.55 14.64
CA PHE A 91 -11.06 1.58 14.34
C PHE A 91 -10.13 2.03 13.21
N ALA A 92 -10.64 2.80 12.24
CA ALA A 92 -9.80 3.39 11.20
C ALA A 92 -8.79 4.41 11.78
N LEU A 93 -9.19 5.17 12.80
CA LEU A 93 -8.29 6.11 13.48
C LEU A 93 -7.32 5.40 14.41
N GLU A 94 -7.75 4.34 15.11
CA GLU A 94 -6.83 3.49 15.88
C GLU A 94 -5.77 2.87 14.98
N LEU A 95 -6.16 2.25 13.86
CA LEU A 95 -5.21 1.70 12.89
C LEU A 95 -4.21 2.76 12.37
N ALA A 96 -4.67 3.98 12.11
CA ALA A 96 -3.79 5.08 11.72
C ALA A 96 -2.83 5.51 12.86
N GLY A 97 -3.27 5.43 14.11
CA GLY A 97 -2.45 5.64 15.30
C GLY A 97 -1.32 4.62 15.36
N GLU A 98 -1.66 3.33 15.46
CA GLU A 98 -0.65 2.25 15.63
C GLU A 98 0.35 2.21 14.48
N THR A 99 -0.13 2.40 13.24
CA THR A 99 0.77 2.47 12.07
C THR A 99 1.71 3.68 12.14
N GLY A 100 1.26 4.80 12.71
CA GLY A 100 2.08 5.98 12.95
C GLY A 100 3.13 5.78 14.05
N GLU A 101 2.81 5.01 15.08
CA GLU A 101 3.73 4.67 16.18
C GLU A 101 4.85 3.74 15.67
N LEU A 102 4.50 2.69 14.92
CA LEU A 102 5.47 1.84 14.23
C LEU A 102 6.38 2.64 13.28
N ALA A 103 5.80 3.51 12.43
CA ALA A 103 6.57 4.37 11.52
C ALA A 103 7.49 5.35 12.28
N ASN A 104 7.11 5.76 13.49
CA ASN A 104 7.93 6.62 14.33
C ASN A 104 9.15 5.87 14.87
N LEU A 105 9.07 4.57 15.15
CA LEU A 105 10.23 3.75 15.49
C LEU A 105 11.24 3.67 14.34
N GLU A 106 10.77 3.40 13.12
CA GLU A 106 11.61 3.40 11.92
C GLU A 106 12.30 4.76 11.72
N LYS A 107 11.56 5.86 11.91
CA LYS A 107 12.13 7.21 11.86
C LYS A 107 13.22 7.43 12.92
N LYS A 108 13.12 6.84 14.11
CA LYS A 108 14.18 6.93 15.14
C LYS A 108 15.43 6.20 14.67
N VAL A 109 15.29 4.99 14.12
CA VAL A 109 16.41 4.21 13.56
C VAL A 109 17.09 4.96 12.42
N TRP A 110 16.32 5.53 11.49
CA TRP A 110 16.86 6.35 10.40
C TRP A 110 17.67 7.55 10.92
N LYS A 111 17.26 8.15 12.05
CA LYS A 111 18.01 9.22 12.73
C LYS A 111 19.23 8.73 13.53
N GLY A 112 19.63 7.48 13.37
CA GLY A 112 20.78 6.88 14.05
C GLY A 112 20.53 6.58 15.53
N ARG A 113 19.27 6.49 15.96
CA ARG A 113 18.94 6.11 17.35
C ARG A 113 18.79 4.61 17.46
N THR A 114 19.28 4.05 18.56
CA THR A 114 18.96 2.68 18.95
C THR A 114 17.52 2.61 19.42
N VAL A 115 16.78 1.62 18.91
CA VAL A 115 15.42 1.26 19.32
C VAL A 115 15.45 -0.22 19.65
N GLU A 116 14.80 -0.62 20.74
CA GLU A 116 14.81 -2.02 21.16
C GLU A 116 13.92 -2.84 20.22
N ARG A 117 14.34 -4.08 19.93
CA ARG A 117 13.56 -4.98 19.08
C ARG A 117 12.14 -5.19 19.63
N ALA A 118 12.01 -5.25 20.95
CA ALA A 118 10.72 -5.43 21.62
C ALA A 118 9.73 -4.30 21.28
N ASP A 119 10.20 -3.06 21.10
CA ASP A 119 9.34 -1.94 20.73
C ASP A 119 8.73 -2.16 19.34
N PHE A 120 9.50 -2.68 18.37
CA PHE A 120 8.96 -3.01 17.05
C PHE A 120 7.94 -4.15 17.09
N GLU A 121 8.19 -5.16 17.95
CA GLU A 121 7.28 -6.30 18.09
C GLU A 121 5.95 -5.88 18.69
N ASP A 122 5.96 -4.98 19.67
CA ASP A 122 4.77 -4.43 20.32
C ASP A 122 3.92 -3.62 19.32
N GLU A 123 4.54 -2.64 18.65
CA GLU A 123 3.83 -1.79 17.68
C GLU A 123 3.32 -2.58 16.46
N ALA A 124 4.07 -3.58 16.00
CA ALA A 124 3.61 -4.46 14.93
C ALA A 124 2.40 -5.31 15.35
N ALA A 125 2.36 -5.75 16.61
CA ALA A 125 1.20 -6.46 17.16
C ALA A 125 -0.02 -5.54 17.26
N ASP A 126 0.16 -4.30 17.73
CA ASP A 126 -0.91 -3.31 17.82
C ASP A 126 -1.50 -2.97 16.45
N VAL A 127 -0.66 -2.78 15.43
CA VAL A 127 -1.10 -2.61 14.04
C VAL A 127 -1.93 -3.82 13.56
N CYS A 128 -1.49 -5.04 13.88
CA CYS A 128 -2.20 -6.26 13.49
C CYS A 128 -3.59 -6.32 14.14
N ILE A 129 -3.67 -6.04 15.44
CA ILE A 129 -4.92 -6.03 16.21
C ILE A 129 -5.87 -4.96 15.67
N ALA A 130 -5.38 -3.73 15.46
CA ALA A 130 -6.18 -2.63 14.94
C ALA A 130 -6.72 -2.94 13.53
N LEU A 131 -5.92 -3.59 12.67
CA LEU A 131 -6.35 -4.02 11.34
C LEU A 131 -7.48 -5.07 11.41
N LEU A 132 -7.36 -6.06 12.29
CA LEU A 132 -8.38 -7.09 12.49
C LEU A 132 -9.69 -6.49 12.99
N ASN A 133 -9.62 -5.58 13.96
CA ASN A 133 -10.79 -4.87 14.49
C ASN A 133 -11.46 -3.98 13.44
N TYR A 134 -10.67 -3.26 12.64
CA TYR A 134 -11.20 -2.50 11.51
C TYR A 134 -11.90 -3.40 10.50
N ALA A 135 -11.27 -4.50 10.08
CA ALA A 135 -11.85 -5.47 9.15
C ALA A 135 -13.17 -6.05 9.68
N ASN A 136 -13.20 -6.43 10.97
CA ASN A 136 -14.40 -6.92 11.65
C ASN A 136 -15.53 -5.89 11.67
N SER A 137 -15.23 -4.64 12.03
CA SER A 137 -16.23 -3.56 12.05
C SER A 137 -16.84 -3.27 10.68
N ARG A 138 -16.10 -3.57 9.60
CA ARG A 138 -16.53 -3.42 8.21
C ARG A 138 -17.16 -4.67 7.61
N GLY A 139 -17.18 -5.79 8.33
CA GLY A 139 -17.64 -7.08 7.80
C GLY A 139 -16.75 -7.62 6.67
N ILE A 140 -15.46 -7.27 6.67
CA ILE A 140 -14.50 -7.73 5.66
C ILE A 140 -13.99 -9.12 6.06
N ASP A 141 -14.09 -10.10 5.17
CA ASP A 141 -13.33 -11.34 5.27
C ASP A 141 -11.87 -11.07 4.90
N LEU A 142 -11.01 -10.85 5.90
CA LEU A 142 -9.63 -10.45 5.65
C LEU A 142 -8.83 -11.58 5.01
N ALA A 143 -9.06 -12.82 5.44
CA ALA A 143 -8.41 -14.00 4.86
C ALA A 143 -8.74 -14.16 3.37
N GLY A 144 -10.02 -14.04 3.00
CA GLY A 144 -10.44 -14.06 1.60
C GLY A 144 -9.89 -12.88 0.79
N ALA A 145 -9.88 -11.68 1.36
CA ALA A 145 -9.37 -10.49 0.68
C ALA A 145 -7.86 -10.57 0.41
N VAL A 146 -7.07 -11.13 1.35
CA VAL A 146 -5.64 -11.35 1.18
C VAL A 146 -5.40 -12.42 0.10
N ASP A 147 -6.13 -13.53 0.12
CA ASP A 147 -6.01 -14.60 -0.88
C ASP A 147 -6.24 -14.10 -2.32
N GLU A 148 -7.32 -13.36 -2.54
CA GLU A 148 -7.63 -12.76 -3.83
C GLU A 148 -6.57 -11.71 -4.23
N LYS A 149 -6.09 -10.91 -3.28
CA LYS A 149 -5.04 -9.91 -3.54
C LYS A 149 -3.73 -10.57 -3.95
N MET A 150 -3.31 -11.64 -3.27
CA MET A 150 -2.08 -12.36 -3.58
C MET A 150 -2.15 -13.04 -4.95
N SER A 151 -3.29 -13.67 -5.28
CA SER A 151 -3.54 -14.25 -6.61
C SER A 151 -3.40 -13.22 -7.73
N ARG A 152 -3.94 -12.01 -7.53
CA ARG A 152 -3.81 -10.89 -8.48
C ARG A 152 -2.38 -10.37 -8.60
N ILE A 153 -1.67 -10.24 -7.49
CA ILE A 153 -0.26 -9.82 -7.47
C ILE A 153 0.59 -10.83 -8.27
N ASP A 154 0.37 -12.13 -8.04
CA ASP A 154 1.11 -13.19 -8.72
C ASP A 154 0.80 -13.23 -10.23
N THR A 155 -0.48 -13.12 -10.59
CA THR A 155 -0.90 -13.03 -12.00
C THR A 155 -0.23 -11.85 -12.72
N ARG A 156 -0.15 -10.68 -12.07
CA ARG A 156 0.51 -9.51 -12.64
C ARG A 156 2.02 -9.73 -12.80
N ARG A 157 2.67 -10.32 -11.79
CA ARG A 157 4.11 -10.66 -11.83
C ARG A 157 4.45 -11.61 -12.98
N LEU A 158 3.57 -12.56 -13.30
CA LEU A 158 3.74 -13.47 -14.44
C LEU A 158 3.47 -12.82 -15.80
N ALA A 159 2.53 -11.87 -15.88
CA ALA A 159 2.18 -11.17 -17.12
C ALA A 159 3.22 -10.11 -17.50
N GLU A 160 3.72 -9.38 -16.51
CA GLU A 160 4.73 -8.32 -16.59
C GLU A 160 5.94 -8.73 -15.75
N PRO A 161 6.71 -9.77 -16.17
CA PRO A 161 7.98 -10.03 -15.50
C PRO A 161 8.80 -8.76 -15.67
N GLU A 162 9.12 -8.07 -14.57
CA GLU A 162 10.05 -6.95 -14.60
C GLU A 162 11.23 -7.38 -15.47
N SER A 163 11.47 -6.66 -16.57
CA SER A 163 12.69 -6.83 -17.34
C SER A 163 13.82 -6.70 -16.33
N ALA A 164 14.56 -7.79 -16.10
CA ALA A 164 15.63 -7.87 -15.11
C ALA A 164 16.34 -6.53 -15.03
N GLY A 165 16.07 -5.78 -13.95
CA GLY A 165 16.72 -4.50 -13.72
C GLY A 165 18.20 -4.76 -13.80
N GLU A 166 18.90 -4.03 -14.68
CA GLU A 166 20.35 -4.06 -14.73
C GLU A 166 20.87 -3.86 -13.30
N PRO A 167 21.90 -4.61 -12.87
CA PRO A 167 22.48 -4.39 -11.56
C PRO A 167 22.95 -2.93 -11.48
N GLU A 168 22.42 -2.18 -10.51
CA GLU A 168 23.00 -0.90 -10.14
C GLU A 168 24.40 -1.21 -9.59
N ASP A 169 25.42 -0.90 -10.39
CA ASP A 169 26.82 -0.85 -9.95
C ASP A 169 26.90 0.13 -8.76
N ILE A 170 27.14 -0.41 -7.56
CA ILE A 170 27.63 0.33 -6.38
C ILE A 170 29.08 -0.10 -6.14
#